data_AF-A0A6L8EL83-F1
#
_entry.id   AF-A0A6L8EL83-F1
#
_cell.length_a   1.000
_cell.length_b   1.000
_cell.length_c   1.000
_cell.angle_alpha   90.00
_cell.angle_beta   90.00
_cell.angle_gamma   90.00
#
_symmetry.space_group_name_H-M   'P 1'
#
loop_
_entity.id
_entity.type
_entity.pdbx_description
1 polymer ?
#
loop_
_entity_poly.entity_id
_entity_poly.type
_entity_poly.pdbx_seq_one_letter_code
_entity_poly.pdbx_strand_id
1 'polypeptide(L)'
;MFDIGFWELLVIAVVSLLVAGPERLPGLVRDAGRWAAKLRRYVTQAKYEFEQQLRIDEVRDFSEQVEQMDKLMDIAPDKHGKIKTTED
;
A
#
# COMPACT_ATOMS: atom_id res chain seq x y z
N MET A 1 6.50 -12.78 8.47
CA MET A 1 5.46 -13.17 9.43
C MET A 1 4.09 -13.05 8.74
N PHE A 2 3.81 -13.98 7.84
CA PHE A 2 2.51 -14.22 7.18
C PHE A 2 2.50 -15.72 6.88
N ASP A 3 2.54 -16.53 7.93
CA ASP A 3 2.33 -17.97 7.84
C ASP A 3 0.82 -18.22 7.78
N ILE A 4 0.17 -17.78 6.70
CA ILE A 4 -1.24 -18.10 6.46
C ILE A 4 -1.29 -19.46 5.79
N GLY A 5 -1.59 -20.47 6.59
CA GLY A 5 -1.84 -21.83 6.14
C GLY A 5 -3.22 -22.01 5.53
N PHE A 6 -3.42 -23.16 4.87
CA PHE A 6 -4.72 -23.53 4.30
C PHE A 6 -5.85 -23.49 5.35
N TRP A 7 -5.54 -23.88 6.60
CA TRP A 7 -6.52 -23.91 7.67
C TRP A 7 -6.98 -22.51 8.11
N GLU A 8 -6.07 -21.54 8.17
CA GLU A 8 -6.41 -20.15 8.52
C GLU A 8 -7.24 -19.49 7.43
N LEU A 9 -6.93 -19.73 6.14
CA LEU A 9 -7.78 -19.27 5.04
C LEU A 9 -9.20 -19.83 5.13
N LEU A 10 -9.35 -21.10 5.49
CA LEU A 10 -10.66 -21.73 5.64
C LEU A 10 -11.45 -21.07 6.78
N VAL A 11 -10.82 -20.84 7.94
CA VAL A 11 -11.46 -20.16 9.08
C VAL A 11 -11.89 -18.74 8.69
N ILE A 12 -11.01 -17.97 8.04
CA ILE A 12 -11.33 -16.63 7.56
C ILE A 12 -12.48 -16.65 6.56
N ALA A 13 -12.52 -17.64 5.66
CA ALA A 13 -13.61 -17.80 4.70
C ALA A 13 -14.94 -18.06 5.41
N VAL A 14 -14.97 -18.95 6.41
CA VAL A 14 -16.18 -19.25 7.20
C VAL A 14 -16.66 -18.02 7.98
N VAL A 15 -15.75 -17.31 8.65
CA VAL A 15 -16.08 -16.07 9.38
C VAL A 15 -16.62 -15.01 8.43
N SER A 16 -15.98 -14.83 7.27
CA SER A 16 -16.42 -13.87 6.25
C SER A 16 -17.82 -14.22 5.72
N LEU A 17 -18.10 -15.51 5.52
CA LEU A 17 -19.43 -16.00 5.13
C LEU A 17 -20.48 -15.75 6.20
N LEU A 18 -20.15 -15.86 7.49
CA LEU A 18 -21.07 -15.55 8.59
C LEU A 18 -21.37 -14.05 8.71
N VAL A 19 -20.34 -13.21 8.62
CA VAL A 19 -20.46 -11.75 8.82
C VAL A 19 -21.11 -11.07 7.62
N ALA A 20 -20.60 -11.35 6.41
CA ALA A 20 -21.12 -10.74 5.19
C ALA A 20 -22.31 -11.50 4.62
N GLY A 21 -22.42 -12.81 4.86
CA GLY A 21 -23.41 -13.68 4.23
C GLY A 21 -22.90 -14.30 2.92
N PRO A 22 -23.17 -15.59 2.64
CA PRO A 22 -22.73 -16.28 1.43
C PRO A 22 -23.27 -15.66 0.15
N GLU A 23 -24.49 -15.11 0.15
CA GLU A 23 -25.02 -14.47 -1.06
C GLU A 23 -24.41 -13.09 -1.33
N ARG A 24 -23.87 -12.41 -0.31
CA ARG A 24 -23.42 -11.01 -0.42
C ARG A 24 -21.92 -10.88 -0.67
N LEU A 25 -21.13 -11.81 -0.16
CA LEU A 25 -19.68 -11.91 -0.39
C LEU A 25 -19.27 -11.80 -1.87
N PRO A 26 -19.86 -12.60 -2.80
CA PRO A 26 -19.53 -12.48 -4.22
C PRO A 26 -19.98 -11.14 -4.81
N GLY A 27 -21.07 -10.54 -4.31
CA GLY A 27 -21.49 -9.19 -4.67
C GLY A 27 -20.44 -8.14 -4.29
N LEU A 28 -19.98 -8.15 -3.04
CA LEU A 28 -18.96 -7.23 -2.52
C LEU A 28 -17.64 -7.33 -3.29
N VAL A 29 -17.17 -8.54 -3.58
CA VAL A 29 -15.95 -8.75 -4.38
C VAL A 29 -16.12 -8.21 -5.79
N ARG A 30 -17.29 -8.42 -6.42
CA ARG A 30 -17.57 -7.88 -7.76
C ARG A 30 -17.64 -6.37 -7.75
N ASP A 31 -18.20 -5.76 -6.72
CA ASP A 31 -18.35 -4.31 -6.62
C ASP A 31 -17.00 -3.64 -6.36
N ALA A 32 -16.25 -4.14 -5.38
CA ALA A 32 -14.87 -3.72 -5.12
C ALA A 32 -13.97 -3.95 -6.34
N GLY A 33 -14.10 -5.09 -7.02
CA GLY A 33 -13.36 -5.41 -8.22
C GLY A 33 -13.66 -4.44 -9.37
N ARG A 34 -14.92 -4.03 -9.57
CA ARG A 34 -15.28 -3.02 -10.58
C ARG A 34 -14.69 -1.64 -10.25
N TRP A 35 -14.67 -1.25 -8.98
CA TRP A 35 -14.07 0.00 -8.53
C TRP A 35 -12.55 -0.01 -8.69
N ALA A 36 -11.89 -1.08 -8.25
CA ALA A 36 -10.46 -1.28 -8.42
C ALA A 36 -10.06 -1.32 -9.90
N ALA A 37 -10.85 -1.97 -10.76
CA ALA A 37 -10.61 -2.00 -12.20
C ALA A 37 -10.73 -0.62 -12.85
N LYS A 38 -11.70 0.21 -12.42
CA LYS A 38 -11.80 1.60 -12.85
C LYS A 38 -10.58 2.41 -12.42
N LEU A 39 -10.22 2.37 -11.14
CA LEU A 39 -9.02 3.05 -10.62
C LEU A 39 -7.77 2.62 -11.37
N ARG A 40 -7.56 1.32 -11.57
CA ARG A 40 -6.44 0.79 -12.34
C ARG A 40 -6.42 1.36 -13.76
N ARG A 41 -7.56 1.42 -14.45
CA ARG A 41 -7.65 2.04 -15.78
C ARG A 41 -7.30 3.52 -15.78
N TYR A 42 -7.78 4.29 -14.81
CA TYR A 42 -7.42 5.71 -14.68
C TYR A 42 -5.92 5.90 -14.45
N VAL A 43 -5.31 5.09 -13.57
CA VAL A 43 -3.86 5.11 -13.34
C VAL A 43 -3.10 4.73 -14.62
N THR A 44 -3.55 3.70 -15.35
CA THR A 44 -2.92 3.30 -16.61
C THR A 44 -3.03 4.38 -17.69
N GLN A 45 -4.18 5.06 -17.80
CA GLN A 45 -4.39 6.16 -18.75
C GLN A 45 -3.51 7.36 -18.40
N ALA A 46 -3.48 7.75 -17.12
CA ALA A 46 -2.61 8.81 -16.66
C ALA A 46 -1.13 8.47 -16.94
N LYS A 47 -0.67 7.26 -16.62
CA LYS A 47 0.69 6.80 -16.95
C LYS A 47 1.00 6.89 -18.45
N TYR A 48 0.06 6.53 -19.31
CA TYR A 48 0.24 6.58 -20.77
C TYR A 48 0.33 8.03 -21.28
N GLU A 49 -0.51 8.93 -20.78
CA GLU A 49 -0.45 10.37 -21.10
C GLU A 49 0.82 11.02 -20.57
N PHE A 50 1.25 10.64 -19.35
CA PHE A 50 2.51 11.06 -18.77
C PHE A 50 3.70 10.52 -19.57
N GLU A 51 3.76 9.24 -19.96
CA GLU A 51 4.85 8.70 -20.78
C GLU A 51 4.94 9.32 -22.19
N GLN A 52 3.82 9.77 -22.75
CA GLN A 52 3.81 10.42 -24.07
C GLN A 52 4.28 11.87 -24.04
N GLN A 53 4.17 12.57 -22.91
CA GLN A 53 4.59 13.97 -22.77
C GLN A 53 5.88 14.14 -21.94
N LEU A 54 6.13 13.24 -20.99
CA LEU A 54 7.34 13.14 -20.17
C LEU A 54 8.26 12.08 -20.77
N ARG A 55 9.15 12.54 -21.64
CA ARG A 55 10.25 11.75 -22.19
C ARG A 55 11.23 11.34 -21.08
N ILE A 56 10.93 10.29 -20.29
CA ILE A 56 11.80 9.48 -19.40
C ILE A 56 12.69 10.20 -18.34
N ASP A 57 13.08 11.45 -18.53
CA ASP A 57 14.08 12.16 -17.74
C ASP A 57 13.51 12.67 -16.41
N GLU A 58 12.26 13.15 -16.37
CA GLU A 58 11.64 13.64 -15.12
C GLU A 58 11.21 12.54 -14.13
N VAL A 59 10.84 11.34 -14.62
CA VAL A 59 10.48 10.21 -13.74
C VAL A 59 11.72 9.62 -13.06
N ARG A 60 12.88 9.71 -13.73
CA ARG A 60 14.20 9.37 -13.17
C ARG A 60 14.57 10.36 -12.05
N ASP A 61 14.42 11.65 -12.30
CA ASP A 61 14.67 12.70 -11.30
C ASP A 61 13.79 12.58 -10.05
N PHE A 62 12.51 12.20 -10.20
CA PHE A 62 11.64 12.00 -9.03
C PHE A 62 12.05 10.78 -8.21
N SER A 63 12.44 9.69 -8.86
CA SER A 63 12.92 8.48 -8.17
C SER A 63 14.23 8.76 -7.41
N GLU A 64 15.14 9.54 -8.02
CA GLU A 64 16.39 9.97 -7.37
C GLU A 64 16.14 10.90 -6.18
N GLN A 65 15.16 11.80 -6.25
CA GLN A 65 14.77 12.67 -5.12
C GLN A 65 14.17 11.88 -3.95
N VAL A 66 13.33 10.86 -4.24
CA VAL A 66 12.76 9.99 -3.21
C VAL A 66 13.85 9.15 -2.53
N GLU A 67 14.82 8.62 -3.30
CA GLU A 67 15.96 7.89 -2.74
C GLU A 67 16.87 8.80 -1.90
N GLN A 68 17.08 10.06 -2.32
CA GLN A 68 17.83 11.04 -1.54
C GLN A 68 17.10 11.42 -0.25
N MET A 69 15.78 11.58 -0.29
CA MET A 69 14.96 11.82 0.91
C MET A 69 14.99 10.64 1.88
N ASP A 70 14.94 9.41 1.37
CA ASP A 70 15.05 8.18 2.17
C ASP A 70 16.44 8.10 2.85
N LYS A 71 17.51 8.38 2.10
CA LYS A 71 18.87 8.50 2.66
C LYS A 71 19.00 9.64 3.68
N LEU A 72 18.39 10.80 3.43
CA LEU A 72 18.39 11.92 4.38
C LEU A 72 17.61 11.58 5.66
N MET A 73 16.57 10.76 5.54
CA MET A 73 15.78 10.27 6.68
C MET A 73 16.56 9.20 7.48
N ASP A 74 17.37 8.38 6.80
CA ASP A 74 18.28 7.40 7.44
C ASP A 74 19.51 8.09 8.09
N ILE A 75 19.91 9.27 7.60
CA ILE A 75 20.98 10.11 8.18
C ILE A 75 20.49 10.97 9.36
N ALA A 76 19.19 11.07 9.60
CA ALA A 76 18.65 11.73 10.78
C ALA A 76 18.45 10.70 11.92
N PRO A 77 19.43 10.50 12.82
CA PRO A 77 19.23 9.65 13.98
C PRO A 77 18.11 10.27 14.83
N ASP A 78 17.18 9.41 15.20
CA ASP A 78 16.18 9.65 16.22
C ASP A 78 16.86 10.14 17.50
N LYS A 79 16.84 11.46 17.71
CA LYS A 79 17.04 12.01 19.05
C LYS A 79 15.75 11.77 19.86
N HIS A 80 15.42 10.51 20.11
CA HIS A 80 14.65 10.17 21.30
C HIS A 80 15.57 10.41 22.49
N GLY A 81 15.48 11.64 22.99
CA GLY A 81 16.16 12.11 24.18
C GLY A 81 15.90 11.14 25.33
N LYS A 82 16.98 10.49 25.78
CA LYS A 82 17.07 9.97 27.13
C LYS A 82 16.95 11.16 28.07
N ILE A 83 15.72 11.48 28.47
CA ILE A 83 15.48 12.34 29.64
C ILE A 83 15.89 11.50 30.84
N LYS A 84 17.12 11.74 31.28
CA LYS A 84 17.63 11.27 32.57
C LYS A 84 16.64 11.74 33.65
N THR A 85 16.00 10.79 34.33
CA THR A 85 15.54 10.98 35.70
C THR A 85 16.53 10.24 36.58
N THR A 86 17.49 10.98 37.12
CA THR A 86 18.26 10.61 38.33
C THR A 86 18.83 11.91 38.91
N GLU A 87 18.08 12.50 39.82
CA GLU A 87 18.42 13.49 40.86
C GLU A 87 17.03 13.81 41.47
N ASP A 88 16.66 13.50 42.71
CA ASP A 88 17.34 13.14 43.98
C ASP A 88 16.80 11.80 44.55
#